data_AF-A0AA95S434-F1
#
_entry.id   AF-A0AA95S434-F1
#
_cell.length_a   1.000
_cell.length_b   1.000
_cell.length_c   1.000
_cell.angle_alpha   90.00
_cell.angle_beta   90.00
_cell.angle_gamma   90.00
#
_symmetry.space_group_name_H-M   'P 1'
#
loop_
_entity.id
_entity.type
_entity.pdbx_description
1 polymer ?
#
loop_
_entity_poly.entity_id
_entity_poly.type
_entity_poly.pdbx_seq_one_letter_code
_entity_poly.pdbx_strand_id
1 'polypeptide(L)'
;MIVETRKTAAGTEYWDNKEKKVLFVPAGMDPYFEVTENPKSMIMGVDLASGPDKTVIDGELVDDEDVMNFSKMTVSQLKKFAAEHNIDIPDDMKKKDDIISFLTEETE
;
A
#
# COMPACT_ATOMS: atom_id res chain seq x y z
N MET A 1 -7.21 21.72 16.25
CA MET A 1 -6.98 20.43 16.93
C MET A 1 -5.52 20.42 17.34
N ILE A 2 -5.27 20.34 18.63
CA ILE A 2 -3.91 20.23 19.18
C ILE A 2 -3.81 18.86 19.83
N VAL A 3 -2.87 18.03 19.39
CA VAL A 3 -2.73 16.64 19.86
C VAL A 3 -1.38 16.44 20.52
N GLU A 4 -1.34 15.70 21.61
CA GLU A 4 -0.06 15.25 22.19
C GLU A 4 0.63 14.31 21.19
N THR A 5 1.89 14.57 20.89
CA THR A 5 2.69 13.74 19.98
C THR A 5 3.80 12.99 20.69
N ARG A 6 4.41 13.59 21.72
CA ARG A 6 5.49 12.97 22.49
C ARG A 6 5.55 13.52 23.90
N LYS A 7 5.83 12.64 24.86
CA LYS A 7 6.14 12.98 26.24
C LYS A 7 7.57 12.56 26.61
N THR A 8 8.31 13.46 27.24
CA THR A 8 9.72 13.25 27.63
C THR A 8 9.96 13.70 29.07
N ALA A 9 11.15 13.44 29.61
CA ALA A 9 11.55 13.93 30.92
C ALA A 9 11.61 15.47 31.01
N ALA A 10 11.82 16.16 29.88
CA ALA A 10 11.90 17.62 29.84
C ALA A 10 10.53 18.30 29.71
N GLY A 11 9.52 17.58 29.18
CA GLY A 11 8.21 18.14 28.89
C GLY A 11 7.46 17.35 27.82
N THR A 12 6.34 17.93 27.39
CA THR A 12 5.42 17.35 26.41
C THR A 12 5.38 18.19 25.14
N GLU A 13 5.46 17.52 23.99
CA GLU A 13 5.33 18.10 22.66
C GLU A 13 3.91 17.85 22.11
N TYR A 14 3.36 18.86 21.45
CA TYR A 14 2.03 18.83 20.85
C TYR A 14 2.09 19.32 19.40
N TRP A 15 1.23 18.77 18.55
CA TRP A 15 1.05 19.22 17.17
C TRP A 15 -0.19 20.10 17.04
N ASP A 16 -0.02 21.34 16.58
CA ASP A 16 -1.12 22.24 16.23
C ASP A 16 -1.49 22.08 14.75
N ASN A 17 -2.64 21.47 14.47
CA ASN A 17 -3.10 21.24 13.10
C ASN A 17 -3.54 22.53 12.38
N LYS A 18 -3.91 23.59 13.12
CA LYS A 18 -4.35 24.87 12.55
C LYS A 18 -3.15 25.73 12.17
N GLU A 19 -2.18 25.85 13.06
CA GLU A 19 -0.99 26.68 12.84
C GLU A 19 0.19 25.91 12.22
N LYS A 20 0.06 24.58 12.05
CA LYS A 20 1.05 23.69 11.43
C LYS A 20 2.43 23.78 12.11
N LYS A 21 2.44 23.78 13.44
CA LYS A 21 3.65 23.90 14.24
C LYS A 21 3.64 22.98 15.46
N VAL A 22 4.82 22.76 16.03
CA VAL A 22 5.00 22.06 17.30
C VAL A 22 4.91 23.06 18.46
N LEU A 23 4.17 22.71 19.49
CA LEU A 23 4.11 23.41 20.78
C LEU A 23 4.82 22.55 21.83
N PHE A 24 5.63 23.17 22.67
CA PHE A 24 6.33 22.49 23.76
C PHE A 24 5.91 23.05 25.11
N VAL A 25 5.57 22.17 26.04
CA VAL A 25 5.22 22.50 27.42
C VAL A 25 6.22 21.82 28.36
N PRO A 26 6.99 22.58 29.17
CA PRO A 26 7.94 22.01 30.11
C PRO A 26 7.29 21.08 31.14
N ALA A 27 8.06 20.09 31.64
CA ALA A 27 7.59 19.16 32.65
C ALA A 27 7.14 19.91 33.92
N GLY A 28 5.96 19.56 34.44
CA GLY A 28 5.37 20.19 35.62
C GLY A 28 4.58 21.46 35.34
N MET A 29 4.45 21.86 34.07
CA MET A 29 3.53 22.92 33.64
C MET A 29 2.34 22.33 32.90
N ASP A 30 1.17 22.93 33.10
CA ASP A 30 -0.02 22.60 32.34
C ASP A 30 -0.04 23.39 31.01
N PRO A 31 -0.55 22.79 29.92
CA PRO A 31 -0.74 23.49 28.66
C PRO A 31 -1.75 24.63 28.82
N TYR A 32 -1.46 25.79 28.22
CA TYR A 32 -2.36 26.95 28.19
C TYR A 32 -3.42 26.88 27.08
N PHE A 33 -3.55 25.71 26.44
CA PHE A 33 -4.44 25.45 25.31
C PHE A 33 -5.21 24.15 25.54
N GLU A 34 -6.35 24.02 24.88
CA GLU A 34 -7.16 22.80 24.93
C GLU A 34 -6.47 21.68 24.13
N VAL A 35 -6.17 20.58 24.81
CA VAL A 35 -5.60 19.37 24.20
C VAL A 35 -6.74 18.48 23.74
N THR A 36 -6.69 18.05 22.48
CA THR A 36 -7.62 17.08 21.93
C THR A 36 -7.15 15.66 22.28
N GLU A 37 -7.83 15.03 23.23
CA GLU A 37 -7.63 13.61 23.55
C GLU A 37 -8.45 12.74 22.59
N ASN A 38 -7.85 11.63 22.09
CA ASN A 38 -8.49 10.65 21.21
C ASN A 38 -9.22 11.24 19.98
N PRO A 39 -8.50 11.94 19.07
CA PRO A 39 -9.13 12.48 17.87
C PRO A 39 -9.67 11.35 16.97
N LYS A 40 -10.79 11.59 16.28
CA LYS A 40 -11.41 10.61 15.36
C LYS A 40 -10.46 10.10 14.26
N SER A 41 -9.43 10.86 13.92
CA SER A 41 -8.38 10.44 12.99
C SER A 41 -7.50 9.31 13.51
N MET A 42 -7.53 9.01 14.82
CA MET A 42 -6.78 7.92 15.45
C MET A 42 -7.58 6.60 15.47
N ILE A 43 -8.73 6.52 14.82
CA ILE A 43 -9.44 5.24 14.67
C ILE A 43 -8.68 4.40 13.65
N MET A 44 -7.96 3.39 14.14
CA MET A 44 -7.26 2.40 13.34
C MET A 44 -8.31 1.57 12.55
N GLY A 45 -8.11 1.41 11.24
CA GLY A 45 -9.01 0.62 10.38
C GLY A 45 -10.22 1.38 9.82
N VAL A 46 -10.27 2.71 9.93
CA VAL A 46 -11.20 3.51 9.10
C VAL A 46 -10.55 3.70 7.75
N ASP A 47 -10.97 2.89 6.80
CA ASP A 47 -10.81 3.25 5.40
C ASP A 47 -11.71 4.48 5.13
N LEU A 48 -11.07 5.63 4.89
CA LEU A 48 -11.77 6.85 4.52
C LEU A 48 -12.19 6.84 3.05
N ALA A 49 -11.63 5.91 2.26
CA ALA A 49 -12.08 5.69 0.91
C ALA A 49 -13.42 4.93 0.96
N SER A 50 -14.38 5.41 0.17
CA SER A 50 -15.58 4.65 -0.11
C SER A 50 -15.34 3.81 -1.38
N GLY A 51 -15.12 2.51 -1.22
CA GLY A 51 -14.98 1.58 -2.34
C GLY A 51 -13.87 0.56 -2.12
N PRO A 52 -13.77 -0.47 -2.98
CA PRO A 52 -12.62 -1.37 -2.97
C PRO A 52 -11.32 -0.60 -3.30
N ASP A 53 -10.22 -1.02 -2.69
CA ASP A 53 -8.88 -0.54 -3.04
C ASP A 53 -8.62 -0.76 -4.53
N LYS A 54 -7.99 0.21 -5.19
CA LYS A 54 -7.63 0.13 -6.61
C LYS A 54 -6.13 0.15 -6.79
N THR A 55 -5.61 -0.78 -7.57
CA THR A 55 -4.23 -0.78 -7.99
C THR A 55 -4.08 0.08 -9.25
N VAL A 56 -3.07 0.94 -9.28
CA VAL A 56 -2.72 1.73 -10.47
C VAL A 56 -1.30 1.39 -10.86
N ILE A 57 -1.11 0.92 -12.10
CA ILE A 57 0.22 0.66 -12.68
C ILE A 57 0.34 1.57 -13.90
N ASP A 58 1.42 2.37 -13.95
CA ASP A 58 1.70 3.32 -15.04
C ASP A 58 0.53 4.28 -15.40
N GLY A 59 -0.32 4.58 -14.42
CA GLY A 59 -1.46 5.50 -14.59
C GLY A 59 -2.75 4.85 -15.08
N GLU A 60 -2.76 3.53 -15.30
CA GLU A 60 -3.96 2.77 -15.62
C GLU A 60 -4.48 2.01 -14.41
N LEU A 61 -5.81 1.98 -14.25
CA LEU A 61 -6.49 1.19 -13.23
C LEU A 61 -6.35 -0.29 -13.60
N VAL A 62 -5.83 -1.08 -12.67
CA VAL A 62 -5.69 -2.53 -12.81
C VAL A 62 -6.68 -3.15 -11.83
N ASP A 63 -7.74 -3.73 -12.38
CA ASP A 63 -8.69 -4.52 -11.59
C ASP A 63 -8.01 -5.83 -11.15
N ASP A 64 -8.48 -6.47 -10.09
CA ASP A 64 -7.88 -7.71 -9.56
C ASP A 64 -7.83 -8.85 -10.60
N GLU A 65 -8.66 -8.79 -11.65
CA GLU A 65 -8.64 -9.72 -12.81
C GLU A 65 -7.49 -9.46 -13.81
N ASP A 66 -6.90 -8.26 -13.82
CA ASP A 66 -5.85 -7.88 -14.77
C ASP A 66 -4.42 -8.08 -14.20
N VAL A 67 -4.30 -8.58 -12.97
CA VAL A 67 -3.01 -8.73 -12.24
C VAL A 67 -1.99 -9.59 -13.00
N MET A 68 -2.41 -10.56 -13.83
CA MET A 68 -1.55 -11.24 -14.82
C MET A 68 -2.39 -11.81 -15.98
N ASN A 69 -2.79 -10.96 -16.93
CA ASN A 69 -3.56 -11.42 -18.09
C ASN A 69 -2.65 -12.06 -19.16
N PHE A 70 -2.23 -13.31 -18.96
CA PHE A 70 -1.41 -14.07 -19.92
C PHE A 70 -2.07 -14.20 -21.30
N SER A 71 -3.41 -14.14 -21.36
CA SER A 71 -4.18 -14.15 -22.61
C SER A 71 -3.91 -12.93 -23.49
N LYS A 72 -3.43 -11.80 -22.95
CA LYS A 72 -3.03 -10.61 -23.74
C LYS A 72 -1.58 -10.68 -24.25
N MET A 73 -0.74 -11.58 -23.73
CA MET A 73 0.68 -11.67 -24.09
C MET A 73 0.94 -12.49 -25.36
N THR A 74 2.06 -12.23 -26.03
CA THR A 74 2.59 -13.06 -27.13
C THR A 74 3.41 -14.23 -26.60
N VAL A 75 3.66 -15.27 -27.42
CA VAL A 75 4.49 -16.42 -27.04
C VAL A 75 5.88 -16.00 -26.54
N SER A 76 6.50 -15.02 -27.19
CA SER A 76 7.81 -14.50 -26.78
C SER A 76 7.77 -13.81 -25.41
N GLN A 77 6.70 -13.08 -25.10
CA GLN A 77 6.52 -12.41 -23.81
C GLN A 77 6.27 -13.43 -22.70
N LEU A 78 5.47 -14.47 -22.96
CA LEU A 78 5.26 -15.57 -22.01
C LEU A 78 6.56 -16.31 -21.69
N LYS A 79 7.40 -16.59 -22.71
CA LYS A 79 8.73 -17.20 -22.50
C LYS A 79 9.68 -16.30 -21.73
N LYS A 80 9.65 -14.99 -21.98
CA LYS A 80 10.47 -14.01 -21.23
C LYS A 80 10.04 -13.93 -19.76
N PHE A 81 8.73 -13.87 -19.52
CA PHE A 81 8.16 -13.92 -18.17
C PHE A 81 8.59 -15.20 -17.43
N ALA A 82 8.47 -16.37 -18.07
CA ALA A 82 8.91 -17.62 -17.49
C ALA A 82 10.39 -17.59 -17.09
N ALA A 83 11.28 -17.14 -17.99
CA ALA A 83 12.71 -17.02 -17.71
C ALA A 83 13.02 -16.05 -16.56
N GLU A 84 12.33 -14.90 -16.48
CA GLU A 84 12.47 -13.94 -15.37
C GLU A 84 12.03 -14.53 -14.03
N HIS A 85 11.04 -15.42 -14.05
CA HIS A 85 10.52 -16.13 -12.88
C HIS A 85 11.20 -17.50 -12.64
N ASN A 86 12.29 -17.82 -13.34
CA ASN A 86 13.02 -19.11 -13.27
C ASN A 86 12.15 -20.35 -13.59
N ILE A 87 11.17 -20.19 -14.47
CA ILE A 87 10.34 -21.26 -15.03
C ILE A 87 10.92 -21.63 -16.39
N ASP A 88 11.35 -22.88 -16.55
CA ASP A 88 11.89 -23.41 -17.81
C ASP A 88 10.76 -24.01 -18.66
N ILE A 89 10.34 -23.29 -19.71
CA ILE A 89 9.32 -23.77 -20.64
C ILE A 89 10.00 -24.65 -21.69
N PRO A 90 9.57 -25.92 -21.86
CA PRO A 90 10.08 -26.80 -22.91
C PRO A 90 10.04 -26.17 -24.31
N ASP A 91 11.13 -26.31 -25.07
CA ASP A 91 11.28 -25.71 -26.41
C ASP A 91 10.32 -26.27 -27.46
N ASP A 92 9.81 -27.48 -27.24
CA ASP A 92 8.77 -28.12 -28.05
C ASP A 92 7.40 -27.49 -27.84
N MET A 93 7.17 -26.81 -26.71
CA MET A 93 5.96 -26.08 -26.41
C MET A 93 5.92 -24.74 -27.18
N LYS A 94 5.09 -24.71 -28.23
CA LYS A 94 4.96 -23.57 -29.16
C LYS A 94 3.56 -22.96 -29.21
N LYS A 95 2.55 -23.66 -28.68
CA LYS A 95 1.18 -23.13 -28.64
C LYS A 95 1.04 -22.20 -27.45
N LYS A 96 0.39 -21.06 -27.70
CA LYS A 96 0.15 -20.06 -26.65
C LYS A 96 -0.67 -20.65 -25.51
N ASP A 97 -1.75 -21.37 -25.82
CA ASP A 97 -2.65 -21.93 -24.81
C ASP A 97 -1.92 -22.93 -23.90
N ASP A 98 -1.11 -23.83 -24.46
CA ASP A 98 -0.31 -24.80 -23.70
C ASP A 98 0.68 -24.10 -22.75
N ILE A 99 1.32 -23.00 -23.19
CA ILE A 99 2.24 -22.20 -22.36
C ILE A 99 1.49 -21.48 -21.24
N ILE A 100 0.30 -20.96 -21.52
CA ILE A 100 -0.54 -20.32 -20.50
C ILE A 100 -0.95 -21.35 -19.46
N SER A 101 -1.42 -22.53 -19.88
CA SER A 101 -1.72 -23.64 -18.97
C SER A 101 -0.50 -23.98 -18.11
N PHE A 102 0.69 -24.13 -18.71
CA PHE A 102 1.92 -24.42 -17.96
C PHE A 102 2.30 -23.33 -16.93
N LEU A 103 2.01 -22.06 -17.22
CA LEU A 103 2.27 -20.94 -16.30
C LEU A 103 1.17 -20.74 -15.24
N THR A 104 0.04 -21.42 -15.38
CA THR A 104 -1.13 -21.29 -14.49
C THR A 104 -1.51 -22.58 -13.77
N GLU A 105 -0.96 -23.72 -14.19
CA GLU A 105 -1.05 -25.01 -13.49
C GLU A 105 -0.23 -24.97 -12.20
N GLU A 106 -0.90 -24.48 -11.15
CA GLU A 106 -0.69 -24.67 -9.72
C GLU A 106 0.75 -24.90 -9.19
N THR A 107 1.29 -23.84 -8.57
CA THR A 107 1.72 -23.99 -7.17
C THR A 107 0.47 -24.09 -6.29
N GLU A 108 0.02 -25.32 -6.00
CA GLU A 108 -0.91 -25.64 -4.90
C GLU A 108 -0.18 -25.59 -3.55
#